data_AF-U2L8V4-F1
#
_entry.id   AF-U2L8V4-F1
#
_cell.length_a   1.000
_cell.length_b   1.000
_cell.length_c   1.000
_cell.angle_alpha   90.00
_cell.angle_beta   90.00
_cell.angle_gamma   90.00
#
_symmetry.space_group_name_H-M   'P 1'
#
loop_
_entity.id
_entity.type
_entity.pdbx_description
1 polymer ?
#
loop_
_entity_poly.entity_id
_entity_poly.type
_entity_poly.pdbx_seq_one_letter_code
_entity_poly.pdbx_strand_id
1 'polypeptide(L)' 'MGIVSTIFSILKDISVEQGSITPWFNQPGQGSQIMFSEDIEELIKEGKIEIRNLKEIK' A
#
# COMPACT_ATOMS: atom_id res chain seq x y z
N MET A 1 18.91 -3.44 9.91
CA MET A 1 18.03 -2.33 9.48
C MET A 1 16.62 -2.87 9.53
N GLY A 2 15.75 -2.35 10.39
CA GLY A 2 14.35 -2.81 10.47
C GLY A 2 13.56 -2.41 9.23
N ILE A 3 12.49 -3.14 8.92
CA ILE A 3 11.53 -2.73 7.89
C ILE A 3 10.62 -1.67 8.53
N VAL A 4 10.52 -0.50 7.89
CA VAL A 4 9.56 0.53 8.25
C VAL A 4 8.37 0.42 7.30
N SER A 5 7.17 0.22 7.82
CA SER A 5 5.95 0.06 7.03
C SER A 5 4.88 1.06 7.47
N THR A 6 4.34 1.82 6.52
CA THR A 6 3.16 2.66 6.73
C THR A 6 1.91 1.82 6.48
N ILE A 7 0.97 1.84 7.43
CA ILE A 7 -0.29 1.09 7.33
C ILE A 7 -1.41 2.07 7.00
N PHE A 8 -2.29 1.69 6.09
CA PHE A 8 -3.45 2.50 5.70
C PHE A 8 -4.75 1.74 5.98
N SER A 9 -5.82 2.46 6.27
CA SER A 9 -7.20 1.93 6.28
C SER A 9 -7.99 2.54 5.13
N ILE A 10 -8.75 1.71 4.42
CA ILE A 10 -9.64 2.13 3.35
C ILE A 10 -10.97 2.56 3.97
N LEU A 11 -11.38 3.81 3.72
CA LEU A 11 -12.59 4.40 4.29
C LEU A 11 -13.76 4.43 3.30
N LYS A 12 -13.46 4.38 2.00
CA LYS A 12 -14.43 4.40 0.89
C LYS A 12 -13.95 3.44 -0.19
N ASP A 13 -14.87 2.96 -1.04
CA ASP A 13 -14.50 2.13 -2.18
C ASP A 13 -13.61 2.91 -3.16
N ILE A 14 -12.55 2.26 -3.65
CA ILE A 14 -11.58 2.84 -4.59
C ILE A 14 -11.38 1.83 -5.72
N SER A 15 -11.48 2.31 -6.96
CA SER A 15 -11.14 1.48 -8.12
C SER A 15 -9.62 1.33 -8.18
N VAL A 16 -9.16 0.09 -8.31
CA VAL A 16 -7.73 -0.21 -8.33
C VAL A 16 -7.41 -1.24 -9.40
N GLU A 17 -6.18 -1.16 -9.91
CA GLU A 17 -5.59 -2.27 -10.63
C GLU A 17 -4.87 -3.17 -9.63
N GLN A 18 -5.04 -4.49 -9.77
CA GLN A 18 -4.37 -5.46 -8.90
C GLN A 18 -3.60 -6.48 -9.74
N GLY A 19 -2.47 -6.93 -9.22
CA GLY A 19 -1.65 -7.94 -9.88
C GLY A 19 -0.65 -8.61 -8.94
N SER A 20 0.02 -9.64 -9.44
CA SER A 20 1.09 -10.30 -8.71
C SER A 20 2.41 -9.54 -8.85
N ILE A 21 3.18 -9.44 -7.76
CA ILE A 21 4.50 -8.84 -7.73
C ILE A 21 5.50 -9.81 -8.37
N THR A 22 6.25 -9.33 -9.36
CA THR A 22 7.29 -10.11 -10.04
C THR A 22 8.53 -10.28 -9.14
N PRO A 23 9.30 -11.38 -9.27
CA PRO A 23 10.56 -11.53 -8.57
C PRO A 23 11.55 -10.43 -8.99
N TRP A 24 12.07 -9.66 -8.03
CA TRP A 24 13.01 -8.56 -8.29
C TRP A 24 13.87 -8.28 -7.04
N PHE A 25 14.97 -7.53 -7.16
CA PHE A 25 15.91 -7.22 -6.06
C PHE A 25 16.41 -8.45 -5.25
N ASN A 26 16.62 -9.59 -5.92
CA ASN A 26 16.98 -10.86 -5.28
C ASN A 26 15.95 -11.34 -4.23
N GLN A 27 14.70 -10.91 -4.37
CA GLN A 27 13.56 -11.34 -3.57
C GLN A 27 12.57 -12.12 -4.44
N PRO A 28 11.86 -13.09 -3.86
CA PRO A 28 10.98 -13.98 -4.63
C PRO A 28 9.74 -13.27 -5.20
N GLY A 29 9.36 -12.09 -4.70
CA GLY A 29 8.12 -11.42 -5.10
C GLY A 29 6.89 -12.20 -4.61
N GLN A 30 5.95 -12.51 -5.52
CA GLN A 30 4.74 -13.33 -5.30
C GLN A 30 3.64 -12.70 -4.41
N GLY A 31 3.89 -11.55 -3.79
CA GLY A 31 2.84 -10.77 -3.14
C GLY A 31 1.81 -10.22 -4.14
N SER A 32 0.71 -9.68 -3.63
CA SER A 32 -0.23 -8.90 -4.44
C SER A 32 0.12 -7.42 -4.35
N GLN A 33 0.18 -6.74 -5.48
CA GLN A 33 0.29 -5.29 -5.57
C GLN A 33 -1.04 -4.68 -5.99
N ILE A 34 -1.31 -3.50 -5.46
CA ILE A 34 -2.48 -2.68 -5.77
C ILE A 34 -1.95 -1.36 -6.30
N MET A 35 -2.40 -0.95 -7.47
CA MET A 35 -2.09 0.34 -8.08
C MET A 35 -3.35 1.19 -8.07
N PHE A 36 -3.23 2.38 -7.48
CA PHE A 36 -4.27 3.40 -7.51
C PHE A 36 -4.10 4.27 -8.75
N SER A 37 -5.21 4.82 -9.26
CA SER A 37 -5.17 5.82 -10.33
C SER A 37 -4.69 7.18 -9.84
N GLU A 38 -4.95 7.50 -8.57
CA GLU A 38 -4.56 8.73 -7.89
C GLU A 38 -3.39 8.49 -6.93
N ASP A 39 -2.64 9.55 -6.63
CA ASP A 39 -1.55 9.49 -5.64
C ASP A 39 -2.10 9.27 -4.22
N ILE A 40 -1.30 8.64 -3.36
CA ILE A 40 -1.67 8.34 -1.96
C ILE A 40 -2.05 9.62 -1.20
N GLU A 41 -1.32 10.71 -1.41
CA GLU A 41 -1.60 12.02 -0.82
C GLU A 41 -2.98 12.57 -1.20
N GLU A 42 -3.40 12.37 -2.45
CA GLU A 42 -4.71 12.79 -2.94
C GLU A 42 -5.82 11.96 -2.30
N LEU A 43 -5.63 10.63 -2.24
CA LEU A 43 -6.59 9.72 -1.59
C LEU A 43 -6.77 10.04 -0.10
N ILE A 44 -5.71 10.46 0.60
CA ILE A 44 -5.80 10.94 1.99
C ILE A 44 -6.58 12.25 2.05
N LYS A 45 -6.25 13.21 1.18
CA LYS A 45 -6.91 14.52 1.13
C LYS A 45 -8.41 14.42 0.86
N GLU A 46 -8.82 13.47 0.01
CA GLU A 46 -10.22 13.17 -0.30
C GLU A 46 -10.93 12.35 0.79
N GLY A 47 -10.19 11.91 1.81
CA GLY A 47 -10.70 11.06 2.89
C GLY A 47 -11.18 9.71 2.38
N LYS A 48 -10.53 9.16 1.33
CA LYS A 48 -10.75 7.81 0.83
C LYS A 48 -9.93 6.79 1.63
N ILE A 49 -8.75 7.19 2.13
CA ILE A 49 -7.88 6.39 2.99
C ILE A 49 -7.37 7.20 4.18
N GLU A 50 -6.98 6.53 5.26
CA GLU A 50 -6.32 7.13 6.43
C GLU A 50 -5.04 6.36 6.81
N ILE A 51 -4.05 7.07 7.38
CA ILE A 51 -2.85 6.43 7.95
C ILE A 51 -3.21 5.86 9.32
N ARG A 52 -2.95 4.56 9.52
CA ARG A 52 -2.85 3.95 10.85
C ARG A 52 -1.38 3.79 11.19
N ASN A 53 -0.93 4.40 12.29
CA ASN A 53 0.47 4.50 12.69
C ASN A 53 1.36 3.27 12.40
N LEU A 54 2.63 3.58 12.07
CA LEU A 54 3.77 2.66 11.92
C LEU A 54 3.80 1.64 13.08
N LYS A 55 3.51 0.37 12.78
CA LYS A 55 3.88 -0.73 13.68
C LYS A 55 5.23 -1.25 13.22
N GLU A 56 6.21 -1.31 14.11
CA GLU A 56 7.34 -2.22 13.90
C GLU A 56 6.77 -3.63 13.81
N ILE A 57 6.87 -4.24 12.63
CA ILE A 57 6.57 -5.66 12.45
C ILE A 57 7.85 -6.38 12.86
N LYS A 58 7.82 -7.02 14.04
CA LYS A 58 8.91 -7.89 14.52
C LYS A 58 8.91 -9.22 13.79
#